data_AF-A0A257GJM3-F1
#
_entry.id   AF-A0A257GJM3-F1
#
_cell.length_a   1.000
_cell.length_b   1.000
_cell.length_c   1.000
_cell.angle_alpha   90.00
_cell.angle_beta   90.00
_cell.angle_gamma   90.00
#
_symmetry.space_group_name_H-M   'P 1'
#
loop_
_entity.id
_entity.type
_entity.pdbx_description
1 polymer ?
#
loop_
_entity_poly.entity_id
_entity_poly.type
_entity_poly.pdbx_seq_one_letter_code
_entity_poly.pdbx_strand_id
1 'polypeptide(L)' 'MTDTARLPAENILTRASKAIGKVDLHGKRGVTDCSFDEIEAMALLLAVLGLAPTKPGEAPPADFFPHVKDR' A
#
# COMPACT_ATOMS: atom_id res chain seq x y z
N MET A 1 -7.10 7.90 22.55
CA MET A 1 -5.76 8.52 22.66
C MET A 1 -4.76 7.39 22.53
N THR A 2 -4.25 7.16 21.33
CA THR A 2 -3.17 6.21 21.12
C THR A 2 -2.29 6.82 20.05
N ASP A 3 -1.06 7.05 20.47
CA ASP A 3 0.05 7.68 19.80
C ASP A 3 0.00 7.54 18.28
N THR A 4 -0.03 8.69 17.58
CA THR A 4 0.08 8.81 16.13
C THR A 4 1.52 8.50 15.71
N ALA A 5 2.04 7.35 16.11
CA ALA A 5 3.37 6.91 15.77
C ALA A 5 3.40 6.67 14.27
N ARG A 6 3.82 7.69 13.54
CA ARG A 6 4.04 7.65 12.09
C ARG A 6 4.94 6.45 11.81
N LEU A 7 4.43 5.45 11.08
CA LEU A 7 5.23 4.28 10.75
C LEU A 7 6.48 4.75 9.99
N PRO A 8 7.70 4.39 10.43
CA PRO A 8 8.91 4.75 9.72
C PRO A 8 8.89 4.23 8.28
N ALA A 9 9.38 5.04 7.33
CA ALA A 9 9.38 4.68 5.91
C ALA A 9 10.11 3.35 5.65
N GLU A 10 11.19 3.08 6.37
CA GLU A 10 11.93 1.81 6.32
C GLU A 10 11.06 0.60 6.69
N ASN A 11 10.19 0.74 7.70
CA ASN A 11 9.28 -0.32 8.11
C ASN A 11 8.21 -0.57 7.04
N ILE A 12 7.68 0.50 6.43
CA ILE A 12 6.73 0.40 5.30
C ILE A 12 7.39 -0.37 4.15
N LEU A 13 8.57 0.08 3.69
CA LEU A 13 9.27 -0.51 2.55
C LEU A 13 9.65 -1.96 2.81
N THR A 14 10.17 -2.27 3.99
CA THR A 14 10.59 -3.62 4.36
C THR A 14 9.41 -4.59 4.37
N ARG A 15 8.28 -4.20 4.96
CA ARG A 15 7.07 -5.03 5.03
C ARG A 15 6.45 -5.22 3.64
N ALA A 16 6.30 -4.14 2.87
CA ALA A 16 5.77 -4.19 1.52
C ALA A 16 6.64 -5.07 0.59
N SER A 17 7.96 -4.96 0.69
CA SER A 17 8.90 -5.79 -0.08
C SER A 17 8.74 -7.29 0.21
N LYS A 18 8.63 -7.66 1.50
CA LYS A 18 8.38 -9.06 1.90
C LYS A 18 7.04 -9.58 1.38
N ALA A 19 5.98 -8.77 1.48
CA ALA A 19 4.66 -9.10 0.98
C ALA A 19 4.68 -9.41 -0.53
N ILE A 20 5.35 -8.56 -1.31
CA ILE A 20 5.52 -8.76 -2.76
C ILE A 20 6.27 -10.07 -3.03
N GLY A 21 7.35 -10.36 -2.29
CA GLY A 21 8.10 -11.61 -2.43
C GLY A 21 7.24 -12.87 -2.21
N LYS A 22 6.31 -12.84 -1.24
CA LYS A 22 5.35 -13.95 -1.02
C LYS A 22 4.42 -14.13 -2.21
N VAL A 23 3.84 -13.02 -2.70
CA VAL A 23 2.89 -13.03 -3.82
C VAL A 23 3.58 -13.52 -5.10
N ASP A 24 4.80 -13.06 -5.37
CA ASP A 24 5.58 -13.48 -6.53
C ASP A 24 5.90 -14.98 -6.48
N LEU A 25 6.42 -15.47 -5.34
CA LEU A 25 6.83 -16.86 -5.19
C LEU A 25 5.67 -17.86 -5.17
N HIS A 26 4.52 -17.47 -4.61
CA HIS A 26 3.41 -18.39 -4.31
C HIS A 26 2.09 -18.04 -5.03
N GLY A 27 2.07 -16.99 -5.85
CA GLY A 27 0.89 -16.52 -6.58
C GLY A 27 -0.31 -16.26 -5.66
N LYS A 28 -1.47 -16.83 -6.00
CA LYS A 28 -2.72 -16.68 -5.22
C LYS A 28 -2.57 -17.10 -3.76
N ARG A 29 -1.76 -18.12 -3.47
CA ARG A 29 -1.50 -18.56 -2.10
C ARG A 29 -0.65 -17.53 -1.34
N GLY A 30 0.29 -16.88 -2.02
CA GLY A 30 1.09 -15.80 -1.44
C GLY A 30 0.23 -14.63 -0.97
N VAL A 31 -0.83 -14.30 -1.72
CA VAL A 31 -1.80 -13.25 -1.33
C VAL A 31 -2.47 -13.58 0.01
N THR A 32 -2.89 -14.83 0.20
CA THR A 32 -3.54 -15.26 1.46
C THR A 32 -2.58 -15.38 2.64
N ASP A 33 -1.26 -15.39 2.38
CA ASP A 33 -0.20 -15.52 3.38
C ASP A 33 0.37 -14.14 3.83
N CYS A 34 -0.16 -13.05 3.26
CA CYS A 34 0.18 -11.69 3.68
C CYS A 34 -0.48 -11.37 5.02
N SER A 35 0.30 -10.81 5.95
CA SER A 35 -0.23 -10.32 7.23
C SER A 35 -0.96 -8.98 7.06
N PHE A 36 -1.79 -8.60 8.05
CA PHE A 36 -2.42 -7.28 8.06
C PHE A 36 -1.39 -6.14 8.02
N ASP A 37 -0.28 -6.25 8.76
CA ASP A 37 0.82 -5.29 8.75
C ASP A 37 1.49 -5.14 7.38
N GLU A 38 1.59 -6.23 6.62
CA GLU A 38 2.13 -6.25 5.27
C GLU A 38 1.16 -5.60 4.27
N ILE A 39 -0.14 -5.87 4.41
CA ILE A 39 -1.20 -5.26 3.61
C ILE A 39 -1.28 -3.76 3.89
N GLU A 40 -1.25 -3.36 5.16
CA GLU A 40 -1.22 -1.95 5.57
C GLU A 40 0.02 -1.25 5.00
N ALA A 41 1.20 -1.86 5.08
CA ALA A 41 2.42 -1.29 4.52
C ALA A 41 2.33 -1.09 3.00
N MET A 42 1.75 -2.04 2.24
CA MET A 42 1.50 -1.85 0.81
C MET A 42 0.52 -0.70 0.55
N ALA A 43 -0.56 -0.60 1.32
CA ALA A 43 -1.53 0.49 1.19
C ALA A 43 -0.89 1.86 1.50
N LEU A 44 -0.09 1.95 2.56
CA LEU A 44 0.64 3.16 2.93
C LEU A 44 1.68 3.53 1.86
N LEU A 45 2.37 2.56 1.28
CA LEU A 45 3.31 2.80 0.19
C LEU A 45 2.61 3.40 -1.03
N LEU A 46 1.44 2.88 -1.42
CA LEU A 46 0.64 3.43 -2.51
C LEU A 46 0.17 4.86 -2.21
N ALA A 47 -0.25 5.13 -0.97
CA ALA A 47 -0.63 6.47 -0.55
C ALA A 47 0.56 7.45 -0.59
N VAL A 48 1.76 7.02 -0.20
CA VAL A 48 2.99 7.81 -0.30
C VAL A 48 3.36 8.10 -1.75
N LEU A 49 3.11 7.17 -2.67
CA LEU A 49 3.27 7.37 -4.11
C LEU A 49 2.20 8.27 -4.73
N GLY A 50 1.18 8.68 -3.96
CA GLY A 50 0.14 9.60 -4.38
C GLY A 50 -1.06 8.94 -5.05
N LEU A 51 -1.27 7.62 -4.85
CA LEU A 51 -2.42 6.92 -5.39
C LEU A 51 -3.72 7.48 -4.77
N ALA A 52 -4.61 7.99 -5.61
CA ALA A 52 -5.91 8.49 -5.18
C ALA A 52 -6.84 7.31 -4.78
N PRO A 53 -7.40 7.30 -3.54
CA PRO A 53 -8.31 6.26 -3.13
C PRO A 53 -9.66 6.42 -3.84
N THR A 54 -10.21 5.31 -4.34
CA THR A 54 -11.61 5.24 -4.80
C THR A 54 -12.47 4.70 -3.66
N LYS A 55 -13.48 5.44 -3.20
CA LYS A 55 -14.33 4.96 -2.09
C LYS A 55 -15.36 3.93 -2.57
N PRO A 56 -15.90 3.09 -1.67
CA PRO A 56 -16.98 2.17 -2.02
C PRO A 56 -18.17 2.90 -2.66
N GLY A 57 -18.56 2.45 -3.85
CA GLY A 57 -19.68 3.02 -4.61
C GLY A 57 -19.34 4.23 -5.48
N GLU A 58 -18.11 4.75 -5.43
CA GLU A 58 -17.63 5.80 -6.34
C GLU A 58 -17.03 5.19 -7.61
N ALA A 59 -17.09 5.95 -8.72
CA ALA A 59 -16.33 5.61 -9.92
C ALA A 59 -14.83 5.92 -9.70
N PRO A 60 -13.91 5.13 -10.27
CA PRO A 60 -12.48 5.45 -10.21
C PRO A 60 -12.17 6.83 -10.81
N PRO A 61 -11.14 7.55 -10.30
CA PRO A 61 -10.77 8.84 -10.85
C PRO A 61 -10.20 8.69 -12.27
N ALA A 62 -10.36 9.73 -13.09
CA ALA A 62 -9.77 9.77 -14.43
C ALA A 62 -8.23 9.82 -14.40
N ASP A 63 -7.66 10.31 -13.30
CA ASP A 63 -6.23 10.35 -13.02
C ASP A 63 -5.98 9.74 -11.63
N PHE A 64 -5.23 8.64 -11.58
CA PHE A 64 -4.93 7.93 -10.33
C PHE A 64 -3.83 8.60 -9.51
N PHE A 65 -3.05 9.51 -10.09
CA PHE A 65 -1.93 10.21 -9.43
C PHE A 65 -2.00 11.74 -9.66
N PRO A 66 -3.10 12.40 -9.27
CA PRO A 66 -3.39 13.78 -9.65
C PRO A 66 -2.39 14.82 -9.12
N HIS A 67 -1.60 14.47 -8.11
CA HIS A 67 -0.62 15.36 -7.46
C HIS A 67 0.84 15.04 -7.82
N VAL A 68 1.08 14.09 -8.74
CA VAL A 68 2.45 13.65 -9.13
C VAL A 68 2.91 14.32 -10.44
N LYS A 69 2.06 15.14 -11.08
CA LYS A 69 2.31 15.75 -12.41
C LYS A 69 3.50 16.72 -12.50
N ASP A 70 4.06 17.16 -11.37
CA ASP A 70 5.08 18.22 -11.31
C ASP A 70 6.48 17.75 -10.81
N ARG A 71 6.79 16.45 -10.87
CA ARG A 71 8.03 15.89 -10.31
C ARG A 71 9.03 15.38 -11.35
#